data_AF-A0A5C7R5E3-F1
#
_entry.id   AF-A0A5C7R5E3-F1
#
_cell.length_a   1.000
_cell.length_b   1.000
_cell.length_c   1.000
_cell.angle_alpha   90.00
_cell.angle_beta   90.00
_cell.angle_gamma   90.00
#
_symmetry.space_group_name_H-M   'P 1'
#
loop_
_entity.id
_entity.type
_entity.pdbx_description
1 polymer ?
#
loop_
_entity_poly.entity_id
_entity_poly.type
_entity_poly.pdbx_seq_one_letter_code
_entity_poly.pdbx_strand_id
1 'polypeptide(L)'
;MPEMTKAEFKAMYFWYGREKDGWGEAYWDRMLEPEPSVPMRYLFTPPQSERHTRMMIVTDHAANEHRMFFLTEEDEEQFFDKGIETS
;
A
#
# COMPACT_ATOMS: atom_id res chain seq x y z
N MET A 1 -6.64 7.72 7.88
CA MET A 1 -5.60 6.70 8.13
C MET A 1 -4.58 7.32 9.09
N PRO A 2 -4.12 6.63 10.14
CA PRO A 2 -3.04 7.13 10.99
C PRO A 2 -1.72 7.26 10.21
N GLU A 3 -0.98 8.32 10.51
CA GLU A 3 0.37 8.56 9.98
C GLU A 3 1.42 7.83 10.82
N MET A 4 2.46 7.35 10.14
CA MET A 4 3.59 6.64 10.72
C MET A 4 4.89 7.00 10.01
N THR A 5 6.01 6.57 10.57
CA THR A 5 7.33 6.73 9.95
C THR A 5 7.52 5.75 8.78
N LYS A 6 8.46 6.07 7.87
CA LYS A 6 8.87 5.15 6.79
C LYS A 6 9.32 3.79 7.33
N ALA A 7 10.00 3.77 8.47
CA ALA A 7 10.49 2.55 9.10
C ALA A 7 9.35 1.66 9.61
N GLU A 8 8.34 2.25 10.26
CA GLU A 8 7.13 1.53 10.70
C GLU A 8 6.33 1.03 9.50
N PHE A 9 6.21 1.84 8.45
CA PHE A 9 5.54 1.47 7.22
C PHE A 9 6.25 0.30 6.52
N LYS A 10 7.59 0.31 6.47
CA LYS A 10 8.41 -0.81 5.97
C LYS A 10 8.20 -2.07 6.81
N ALA A 11 8.14 -1.94 8.13
CA ALA A 11 7.87 -3.07 9.00
C ALA A 11 6.48 -3.68 8.74
N MET A 12 5.44 -2.86 8.60
CA MET A 12 4.09 -3.33 8.27
C MET A 12 4.04 -3.98 6.89
N TYR A 13 4.70 -3.37 5.90
CA TYR A 13 4.84 -3.92 4.55
C TYR A 13 5.34 -5.37 4.56
N PHE A 14 6.46 -5.63 5.23
CA PHE A 14 7.03 -6.98 5.27
C PHE A 14 6.24 -7.92 6.17
N TRP A 15 5.67 -7.41 7.26
CA TRP A 15 4.83 -8.20 8.16
C TRP A 15 3.59 -8.78 7.44
N TYR A 16 2.93 -7.95 6.62
CA TYR A 16 1.69 -8.31 5.96
C TYR A 16 1.87 -8.82 4.52
N GLY A 17 2.86 -8.34 3.77
CA GLY A 17 3.08 -8.69 2.37
C GLY A 17 3.48 -10.15 2.15
N ARG A 18 4.11 -10.79 3.16
CA ARG A 18 4.44 -12.23 3.22
C ARG A 18 5.08 -12.82 1.94
N GLU A 19 5.72 -11.99 1.12
CA GLU A 19 6.30 -12.32 -0.20
C GLU A 19 5.35 -13.00 -1.21
N LYS A 20 4.06 -13.17 -0.88
CA LYS A 20 3.17 -14.09 -1.59
C LYS A 20 2.55 -13.47 -2.85
N ASP A 21 2.46 -12.15 -2.89
CA ASP A 21 1.67 -11.41 -3.89
C ASP A 21 2.50 -10.29 -4.57
N GLY A 22 3.80 -10.50 -4.77
CA GLY A 22 4.68 -9.50 -5.40
C GLY A 22 5.17 -8.38 -4.48
N TRP A 23 4.68 -8.35 -3.24
CA TRP A 23 5.11 -7.45 -2.17
C TRP A 23 6.41 -7.93 -1.49
N GLY A 24 7.49 -8.00 -2.28
CA GLY A 24 8.83 -8.37 -1.81
C GLY A 24 9.75 -7.17 -1.63
N GLU A 25 10.97 -7.45 -1.16
CA GLU A 25 12.04 -6.46 -1.03
C GLU A 25 12.33 -5.75 -2.35
N ALA A 26 12.37 -6.51 -3.46
CA ALA A 26 12.61 -5.95 -4.79
C ALA A 26 11.57 -4.89 -5.22
N TYR A 27 10.30 -5.06 -4.82
CA TYR A 27 9.26 -4.05 -5.10
C TYR A 27 9.46 -2.82 -4.22
N TRP A 28 9.72 -3.04 -2.93
CA TRP A 28 9.98 -1.96 -1.98
C TRP A 28 11.15 -1.09 -2.44
N ASP A 29 12.28 -1.71 -2.78
CA ASP A 29 13.51 -1.03 -3.22
C ASP A 29 13.32 -0.21 -4.49
N ARG A 30 12.41 -0.66 -5.37
CA ARG A 30 12.10 0.05 -6.61
C ARG A 30 11.13 1.21 -6.41
N MET A 31 10.12 1.05 -5.56
CA MET A 31 8.96 1.95 -5.53
C MET A 31 8.89 2.86 -4.31
N LEU A 32 9.44 2.44 -3.17
CA LEU A 32 9.25 3.09 -1.87
C LEU A 32 10.56 3.42 -1.16
N GLU A 33 11.64 2.69 -1.43
CA GLU A 33 12.96 3.00 -0.90
C GLU A 33 13.54 4.31 -1.45
N PRO A 34 13.43 4.65 -2.75
CA PRO A 34 13.95 5.91 -3.27
C PRO A 34 13.36 7.09 -2.52
N GLU A 35 14.21 8.01 -2.07
CA GLU A 35 13.73 9.18 -1.36
C GLU A 35 13.15 10.18 -2.39
N PRO A 36 11.85 10.51 -2.28
CA PRO A 36 11.23 11.45 -3.20
C PRO A 36 11.80 12.85 -2.98
N SER A 37 11.80 13.67 -4.04
CA SER A 37 12.26 15.06 -3.96
C SER A 37 11.42 15.94 -3.03
N VAL A 38 10.21 15.47 -2.69
CA VAL A 38 9.28 16.10 -1.75
C VAL A 38 9.00 15.13 -0.60
N PRO A 39 8.90 15.59 0.65
CA PRO A 39 8.56 14.73 1.78
C PRO A 39 7.20 14.05 1.57
N MET A 40 7.17 12.72 1.69
CA MET A 40 5.94 11.93 1.63
C MET A 40 5.50 11.50 3.03
N ARG A 41 4.19 11.53 3.27
CA ARG A 41 3.57 10.97 4.47
C ARG A 41 3.26 9.49 4.27
N TYR A 42 3.46 8.68 5.30
CA TYR A 42 3.17 7.25 5.26
C TYR A 42 1.95 6.96 6.13
N LEU A 43 0.91 6.43 5.49
CA LEU A 43 -0.40 6.23 6.08
C LEU A 43 -0.77 4.75 6.02
N PHE A 44 -1.20 4.19 7.15
CA PHE A 44 -1.51 2.76 7.24
C PHE A 44 -2.89 2.52 7.83
N THR A 45 -3.63 1.59 7.26
CA THR A 45 -4.88 1.08 7.84
C THR A 45 -4.75 -0.43 8.01
N PRO A 46 -4.81 -0.97 9.25
CA PRO A 46 -4.75 -2.41 9.45
C PRO A 46 -5.97 -3.11 8.84
N PRO A 47 -5.88 -4.42 8.54
CA PRO A 47 -7.02 -5.18 8.06
C PRO A 47 -8.15 -5.16 9.09
N GLN A 48 -9.39 -4.92 8.63
CA GLN A 48 -10.55 -4.81 9.51
C GLN A 48 -11.03 -6.18 10.01
N SER A 49 -10.70 -7.24 9.29
CA SER A 49 -11.01 -8.62 9.64
C SER A 49 -10.06 -9.59 8.94
N GLU A 50 -10.12 -10.86 9.30
CA GLU A 50 -9.33 -11.94 8.67
C GLU A 50 -9.64 -12.13 7.17
N ARG A 51 -10.75 -11.57 6.67
CA ARG A 51 -11.09 -11.57 5.24
C ARG A 51 -10.34 -10.51 4.42
N HIS A 52 -9.76 -9.50 5.07
CA HIS A 52 -9.03 -8.42 4.40
C HIS A 52 -7.56 -8.82 4.23
N THR A 53 -7.30 -9.70 3.28
CA THR A 53 -5.98 -10.30 3.07
C THR A 53 -5.20 -9.64 1.93
N ARG A 54 -5.86 -8.88 1.05
CA ARG A 54 -5.25 -8.26 -0.13
C ARG A 54 -4.62 -6.91 0.24
N MET A 55 -3.31 -6.90 0.41
CA MET A 55 -2.58 -5.66 0.70
C MET A 55 -2.50 -4.78 -0.55
N MET A 56 -2.85 -3.51 -0.39
CA MET A 56 -2.77 -2.48 -1.43
C MET A 56 -1.88 -1.33 -0.97
N ILE A 57 -1.07 -0.81 -1.89
CA ILE A 57 -0.27 0.40 -1.68
C ILE A 57 -0.55 1.38 -2.81
N VAL A 58 -1.04 2.57 -2.45
CA VAL A 58 -1.29 3.67 -3.37
C VAL A 58 -0.33 4.81 -3.07
N THR A 59 0.29 5.34 -4.12
CA THR A 59 1.09 6.56 -4.05
C THR A 59 0.29 7.71 -4.63
N ASP A 60 -0.03 8.69 -3.80
CA ASP A 60 -0.73 9.91 -4.19
C ASP A 60 0.26 11.08 -4.20
N HIS A 61 0.71 11.45 -5.40
CA HIS A 61 1.65 12.55 -5.59
C HIS A 61 1.01 13.93 -5.39
N ALA A 62 -0.31 14.07 -5.49
CA ALA A 62 -0.99 15.34 -5.26
C ALA A 62 -1.09 15.64 -3.76
N ALA A 63 -1.33 14.62 -2.94
CA ALA A 63 -1.40 14.73 -1.49
C ALA A 63 -0.04 14.50 -0.78
N ASN A 64 0.99 14.08 -1.52
CA ASN A 64 2.28 13.61 -1.02
C ASN A 64 2.13 12.48 0.02
N GLU A 65 1.39 11.43 -0.33
CA GLU A 65 1.04 10.33 0.58
C GLU A 65 1.34 8.96 -0.03
N HIS A 66 1.87 8.05 0.78
CA HIS A 66 1.80 6.60 0.56
C HIS A 66 0.75 6.02 1.49
N ARG A 67 -0.23 5.31 0.93
CA ARG A 67 -1.33 4.70 1.67
C ARG A 67 -1.28 3.20 1.55
N MET A 68 -1.19 2.51 2.67
CA MET A 68 -1.30 1.05 2.77
C MET A 68 -2.60 0.68 3.47
N PHE A 69 -3.36 -0.21 2.86
CA PHE A 69 -4.62 -0.71 3.37
C PHE A 69 -4.88 -2.12 2.84
N PHE A 70 -5.92 -2.76 3.38
CA PHE A 70 -6.26 -4.13 3.03
C PHE A 70 -7.69 -4.18 2.51
N LEU A 71 -7.88 -4.97 1.47
CA LEU A 71 -9.16 -5.26 0.85
C LEU A 71 -9.50 -6.73 1.03
N THR A 72 -10.79 -7.04 0.95
CA THR A 72 -11.21 -8.40 0.63
C THR A 72 -10.94 -8.67 -0.85
N GLU A 73 -10.90 -9.94 -1.24
CA GLU A 73 -10.77 -10.32 -2.65
C GLU A 73 -11.91 -9.74 -3.52
N GLU A 74 -13.14 -9.74 -2.99
CA GLU A 74 -14.30 -9.13 -3.65
C GLU A 74 -14.15 -7.60 -3.84
N ASP A 75 -13.59 -6.90 -2.85
CA ASP A 75 -13.35 -5.45 -2.95
C ASP A 75 -12.21 -5.13 -3.92
N GLU A 76 -11.17 -5.97 -3.98
CA GLU A 76 -10.07 -5.84 -4.92
C GLU A 76 -10.56 -5.95 -6.37
N GLU A 77 -11.38 -6.96 -6.68
CA GLU A 77 -11.97 -7.13 -8.01
C GLU A 77 -12.77 -5.89 -8.44
N GLN A 78 -13.60 -5.35 -7.55
CA GLN A 78 -14.36 -4.12 -7.84
C GLN A 78 -13.46 -2.88 -7.97
N PHE A 79 -12.37 -2.82 -7.22
CA PHE A 79 -11.42 -1.71 -7.26
C PHE A 79 -10.71 -1.64 -8.61
N PHE A 80 -10.30 -2.78 -9.16
CA PHE A 80 -9.64 -2.84 -10.48
C PHE A 80 -10.61 -2.78 -11.65
N ASP A 81 -11.82 -3.34 -11.53
CA ASP A 81 -12.85 -3.29 -12.58
C ASP A 81 -13.30 -1.83 -12.83
N LYS A 82 -13.51 -1.05 -11.77
CA LYS A 82 -13.82 0.39 -11.87
C LYS A 82 -12.64 1.26 -12.34
N GLY A 83 -11.42 0.73 -12.29
CA GLY A 83 -10.21 1.41 -12.77
C GLY A 83 -10.06 1.46 -14.29
N ILE A 84 -10.90 0.73 -15.04
CA ILE A 84 -10.90 0.71 -16.52
C ILE A 84 -11.72 1.88 -17.13
N GLU A 85 -12.41 2.69 -16.32
CA GLU A 85 -13.24 3.82 -16.81
C GLU A 85 -12.59 5.21 -16.69
N THR A 86 -11.27 5.31 -16.49
CA THR A 86 -10.55 6.58 -16.67
C THR A 86 -9.37 6.38 -17.63
N SER A 87 -9.70 6.27 -18.93
CA SER A 87 -8.79 6.56 -20.05
C SER A 87 -9.09 7.95 -20.61
#